data_AF-A0A442UT18-F1
#
_entry.id   AF-A0A442UT18-F1
#
_cell.length_a   1.000
_cell.length_b   1.000
_cell.length_c   1.000
_cell.angle_alpha   90.00
_cell.angle_beta   90.00
_cell.angle_gamma   90.00
#
_symmetry.space_group_name_H-M   'P 1'
#
loop_
_entity.id
_entity.type
_entity.pdbx_description
1 polymer ?
#
loop_
_entity_poly.entity_id
_entity_poly.type
_entity_poly.pdbx_seq_one_letter_code
_entity_poly.pdbx_strand_id
1 'polypeptide(L)'
;MATNAERKEHPISMRLPAADIAMIDRAAGLRGRSRTDFVRDAAVRAAEDVLMESRLIRMNSEGFADFMAVLSGPATPVPEMVELVKRPAPWEPGYAAKD
;
A
#
# COMPACT_ATOMS: atom_id res chain seq x y z
N MET A 1 -12.23 22.26 -16.55
CA MET A 1 -11.71 21.26 -17.50
C MET A 1 -10.56 20.53 -16.80
N ALA A 2 -10.76 19.28 -16.40
CA ALA A 2 -9.72 18.52 -15.70
C ALA A 2 -8.57 18.25 -16.68
N THR A 3 -7.35 18.61 -16.29
CA THR A 3 -6.14 18.31 -17.05
C THR A 3 -6.00 16.79 -17.11
N ASN A 4 -6.11 16.24 -18.32
CA ASN A 4 -5.88 14.84 -18.58
C ASN A 4 -4.40 14.59 -18.27
N ALA A 5 -4.10 14.04 -17.09
CA ALA A 5 -2.74 13.66 -16.74
C ALA A 5 -2.24 12.73 -17.83
N GLU A 6 -1.22 13.14 -18.58
CA GLU A 6 -0.62 12.30 -19.61
C GLU A 6 -0.30 10.94 -18.99
N ARG A 7 -0.96 9.88 -19.48
CA ARG A 7 -0.61 8.50 -19.11
C ARG A 7 0.79 8.24 -19.66
N LYS A 8 1.80 8.48 -18.83
CA LYS A 8 3.19 8.13 -19.14
C LYS A 8 3.33 6.61 -19.00
N GLU A 9 3.08 5.91 -20.10
CA GLU A 9 3.35 4.48 -20.21
C GLU A 9 4.86 4.27 -20.38
N HIS A 10 5.46 3.44 -19.52
CA HIS A 10 6.89 3.14 -19.57
C HIS A 10 7.10 1.71 -20.09
N PRO A 11 7.92 1.51 -21.14
CA PRO A 11 8.15 0.18 -21.68
C PRO A 11 8.99 -0.67 -20.72
N ILE A 12 8.64 -1.95 -20.58
CA ILE A 12 9.39 -2.93 -19.81
C ILE A 12 9.94 -3.99 -20.78
N SER A 13 11.27 -4.09 -20.87
CA SER A 13 11.95 -5.10 -21.69
C SER A 13 12.42 -6.26 -20.82
N MET A 14 12.04 -7.49 -21.17
CA MET A 14 12.46 -8.71 -20.45
C MET A 14 12.78 -9.83 -21.43
N ARG A 15 13.66 -10.75 -21.02
CA ARG A 15 13.99 -11.97 -21.78
C ARG A 15 13.37 -13.16 -21.06
N LEU A 16 12.68 -14.00 -21.81
CA LEU A 16 12.01 -15.21 -21.30
C LEU A 16 12.42 -16.41 -22.17
N PRO A 17 12.61 -17.59 -21.57
CA PRO A 17 12.72 -18.84 -22.32
C PRO A 17 11.52 -19.07 -23.24
N ALA A 18 11.74 -19.73 -24.37
CA ALA A 18 10.67 -20.03 -25.33
C ALA A 18 9.52 -20.85 -24.72
N ALA A 19 9.85 -21.77 -23.79
CA ALA A 19 8.86 -22.57 -23.08
C ALA A 19 7.93 -21.71 -22.21
N ASP A 20 8.48 -20.71 -21.52
CA ASP A 20 7.69 -19.80 -20.67
C ASP A 20 6.79 -18.92 -21.52
N ILE A 21 7.29 -18.40 -22.65
CA ILE A 21 6.49 -17.63 -23.62
C ILE A 21 5.31 -18.47 -24.12
N ALA A 22 5.55 -19.72 -24.52
CA ALA A 22 4.49 -20.61 -25.00
C ALA A 22 3.43 -20.89 -23.92
N MET A 23 3.85 -21.04 -22.66
CA MET A 23 2.92 -21.21 -21.54
C MET A 23 2.07 -19.96 -21.30
N ILE A 24 2.70 -18.78 -21.32
CA ILE A 24 2.01 -17.48 -21.16
C ILE A 24 1.00 -17.29 -22.29
N ASP A 25 1.37 -17.57 -23.53
CA ASP A 25 0.47 -17.42 -24.69
C ASP A 25 -0.76 -18.30 -24.57
N ARG A 26 -0.58 -19.55 -24.16
CA ARG A 26 -1.69 -20.46 -23.91
C ARG A 26 -2.61 -19.92 -22.81
N ALA A 27 -2.06 -19.44 -21.71
CA ALA A 27 -2.84 -18.89 -20.60
C ALA A 27 -3.58 -17.60 -20.99
N ALA A 28 -2.94 -16.71 -21.74
CA ALA A 28 -3.53 -15.49 -22.27
C ALA A 28 -4.67 -15.82 -23.25
N GLY A 29 -4.46 -16.79 -24.15
CA GLY A 29 -5.47 -17.29 -25.08
C GLY A 29 -6.70 -17.87 -24.38
N LEU A 30 -6.52 -18.67 -23.32
CA LEU A 30 -7.62 -19.17 -22.49
C LEU A 30 -8.44 -18.07 -21.81
N ARG A 31 -7.83 -16.89 -21.58
CA ARG A 31 -8.48 -15.71 -21.00
C ARG A 31 -9.00 -14.72 -22.05
N GLY A 32 -8.78 -14.98 -23.34
CA GLY A 32 -9.13 -14.07 -24.43
C GLY A 32 -8.39 -12.73 -24.37
N ARG A 33 -7.17 -12.70 -23.83
CA ARG A 33 -6.35 -11.48 -23.67
C ARG A 33 -5.09 -11.56 -24.51
N SER A 34 -4.51 -10.40 -24.81
CA SER A 34 -3.18 -10.35 -25.42
C SER A 34 -2.11 -10.81 -24.41
N ARG A 35 -0.97 -11.29 -24.92
CA ARG A 35 0.21 -11.63 -24.08
C ARG A 35 0.59 -10.45 -23.18
N THR A 36 0.66 -9.25 -23.75
CA THR A 36 1.06 -8.03 -23.04
C THR A 36 0.10 -7.71 -21.89
N ASP A 37 -1.20 -7.75 -22.14
CA ASP A 37 -2.21 -7.46 -21.10
C ASP A 37 -2.16 -8.52 -20.00
N PHE A 38 -2.04 -9.80 -20.38
CA PHE A 38 -1.96 -10.90 -19.42
C PHE A 38 -0.73 -10.77 -18.50
N VAL A 39 0.45 -10.49 -19.07
CA VAL A 39 1.69 -10.32 -18.29
C VAL A 39 1.61 -9.07 -17.41
N ARG A 40 1.09 -7.96 -17.93
CA ARG A 40 0.91 -6.72 -17.16
C ARG A 40 0.01 -6.96 -15.94
N ASP A 41 -1.15 -7.55 -16.15
CA ASP A 41 -2.12 -7.77 -15.07
C ASP A 41 -1.58 -8.77 -14.03
N ALA A 42 -0.90 -9.82 -14.48
CA ALA A 42 -0.26 -10.78 -13.59
C ALA A 42 0.85 -10.13 -12.74
N ALA A 43 1.68 -9.28 -13.34
CA ALA A 43 2.75 -8.58 -12.65
C ALA A 43 2.21 -7.58 -11.61
N VAL A 44 1.19 -6.81 -11.96
CA VAL A 44 0.54 -5.87 -11.02
C VAL A 44 -0.08 -6.62 -9.85
N ARG A 45 -0.83 -7.68 -10.13
CA ARG A 45 -1.47 -8.49 -9.08
C ARG A 45 -0.44 -9.10 -8.12
N ALA A 46 0.64 -9.65 -8.65
CA ALA A 46 1.72 -10.19 -7.81
C ALA A 46 2.37 -9.11 -6.94
N ALA A 47 2.56 -7.90 -7.47
CA ALA A 47 3.08 -6.77 -6.70
C ALA A 47 2.09 -6.32 -5.61
N GLU A 48 0.79 -6.27 -5.91
CA GLU A 48 -0.26 -5.95 -4.94
C GLU A 48 -0.29 -6.97 -3.80
N ASP A 49 -0.23 -8.26 -4.10
CA ASP A 49 -0.22 -9.33 -3.10
C ASP A 49 0.96 -9.16 -2.13
N VAL A 50 2.17 -8.89 -2.65
CA VAL A 50 3.37 -8.64 -1.83
C VAL A 50 3.22 -7.38 -0.97
N LEU A 51 2.67 -6.30 -1.52
CA LEU A 51 2.44 -5.07 -0.76
C LEU A 51 1.41 -5.28 0.36
N MET A 52 0.37 -6.06 0.11
CA MET A 52 -0.63 -6.38 1.12
C MET A 52 -0.05 -7.24 2.24
N GLU A 53 0.77 -8.24 1.93
CA GLU A 53 1.46 -9.05 2.93
C GLU A 53 2.36 -8.21 3.85
N SER A 54 3.00 -7.17 3.31
CA SER A 54 3.87 -6.28 4.08
C SER A 54 3.14 -5.38 5.09
N ARG A 55 1.81 -5.20 4.93
CA ARG A 55 0.99 -4.31 5.78
C ARG A 55 0.22 -5.04 6.89
N LEU A 56 0.36 -6.36 6.99
CA LEU A 56 -0.36 -7.14 7.99
C LEU A 56 0.38 -7.09 9.33
N ILE A 57 -0.24 -6.46 10.33
CA ILE A 57 0.17 -6.61 11.73
C ILE A 57 -0.33 -7.97 12.21
N ARG A 58 0.57 -8.97 12.20
CA ARG A 58 0.27 -10.30 12.75
C ARG A 58 0.43 -10.27 14.26
N MET A 59 -0.60 -10.72 14.98
CA MET A 59 -0.61 -10.86 16.44
C MET A 59 -1.14 -12.24 16.82
N ASN A 60 -0.64 -12.78 17.94
CA ASN A 60 -1.19 -14.00 18.53
C ASN A 60 -2.55 -13.70 19.19
N SER A 61 -3.28 -14.74 19.61
CA SER A 61 -4.62 -14.56 20.19
C SER A 61 -4.61 -13.71 21.47
N GLU A 62 -3.56 -13.82 22.28
CA GLU A 62 -3.39 -13.04 23.52
C GLU A 62 -3.17 -11.56 23.20
N GLY A 63 -2.22 -11.23 22.33
CA GLY A 63 -1.95 -9.86 21.90
C GLY A 63 -3.13 -9.22 21.17
N PHE A 64 -3.96 -10.02 20.46
CA PHE A 64 -5.22 -9.53 19.91
C PHE A 64 -6.24 -9.20 21.00
N ALA A 65 -6.35 -10.02 22.05
CA ALA A 65 -7.24 -9.75 23.18
C ALA A 65 -6.83 -8.48 23.93
N ASP A 66 -5.52 -8.30 24.19
CA ASP A 66 -4.98 -7.10 24.82
C ASP A 66 -5.22 -5.85 23.97
N PHE A 67 -4.95 -5.95 22.67
CA PHE A 67 -5.22 -4.87 21.72
C PHE A 67 -6.71 -4.45 21.74
N MET A 68 -7.62 -5.42 21.72
CA MET A 68 -9.06 -5.16 21.78
C MET A 68 -9.50 -4.56 23.12
N ALA A 69 -8.89 -4.98 24.23
CA ALA A 69 -9.15 -4.40 25.55
C ALA A 69 -8.76 -2.92 25.60
N VAL A 70 -7.61 -2.55 25.03
CA VAL A 70 -7.17 -1.15 24.92
C VAL A 70 -8.10 -0.35 24.00
N LEU A 71 -8.50 -0.91 22.86
CA LEU A 71 -9.34 -0.21 21.87
C LEU A 71 -10.79 0.02 22.35
N SER A 72 -11.32 -0.89 23.15
CA SER A 72 -12.70 -0.80 23.69
C SER A 72 -12.82 0.02 24.97
N GLY A 73 -11.70 0.31 25.63
CA GLY A 73 -11.65 1.17 26.81
C GLY A 73 -11.82 2.66 26.49
N PRO A 74 -12.16 3.49 27.48
CA PRO A 74 -12.16 4.93 27.31
C PRO A 74 -10.75 5.45 27.02
N ALA A 75 -10.63 6.39 26.08
CA ALA A 75 -9.36 7.03 25.78
C ALA A 75 -8.81 7.74 27.02
N THR A 76 -7.61 7.34 27.46
CA THR A 76 -6.93 7.97 28.59
C THR A 76 -5.98 9.03 28.06
N PRO A 77 -6.13 10.31 28.44
CA PRO A 77 -5.26 11.36 27.96
C PRO A 77 -3.84 11.17 28.50
N VAL A 78 -2.86 11.14 27.60
CA VAL A 78 -1.44 11.22 27.94
C VAL A 78 -1.07 12.70 28.00
N PRO A 79 -0.64 13.25 29.16
CA PRO A 79 -0.38 14.68 29.33
C PRO A 79 0.53 15.26 28.25
N GLU A 80 1.60 14.56 27.89
CA GLU A 80 2.56 14.96 26.86
C GLU A 80 1.93 15.03 25.47
N MET A 81 1.02 14.11 25.14
CA MET A 81 0.28 14.14 23.87
C MET A 81 -0.73 15.29 23.84
N VAL A 82 -1.40 15.56 24.97
CA VAL A 82 -2.33 16.70 25.08
C VAL A 82 -1.57 18.02 24.86
N GLU A 83 -0.42 18.19 25.48
CA GLU A 83 0.43 19.37 25.30
C GLU A 83 1.00 19.47 23.88
N LEU A 84 1.32 18.33 23.24
CA LEU A 84 1.74 18.31 21.85
C LEU A 84 0.61 18.77 20.91
N VAL A 85 -0.60 18.25 21.08
CA VAL A 85 -1.76 18.58 20.24
C VAL A 85 -2.22 20.03 20.41
N LYS A 86 -2.06 20.59 21.62
CA LYS A 86 -2.36 22.00 21.89
C LYS A 86 -1.30 22.97 21.34
N ARG A 87 -0.12 22.48 20.97
CA ARG A 87 0.94 23.34 20.46
C ARG A 87 0.53 23.86 19.06
N PRO A 88 0.59 25.18 18.81
CA PRO A 88 0.39 25.71 17.48
C PRO A 88 1.36 25.05 16.50
N ALA A 89 0.87 24.74 15.29
CA ALA A 89 1.71 24.17 14.27
C ALA A 89 2.83 25.14 13.87
N PRO A 90 3.97 24.68 13.34
CA PRO A 90 5.11 25.55 13.01
C PRO A 90 4.81 26.69 12.03
N TRP A 91 3.71 26.61 11.30
CA TRP A 91 3.24 27.63 10.36
C TRP A 91 2.11 28.52 10.92
N GLU A 92 1.68 28.32 12.16
CA GLU A 92 0.61 29.09 12.80
C GLU A 92 1.14 30.30 13.58
N PRO A 93 0.38 31.41 13.62
CA PRO A 93 0.72 32.57 14.45
C PRO A 93 0.74 32.17 15.93
N GLY A 94 1.90 32.24 16.59
CA GLY A 94 2.06 31.89 18.00
C GLY A 94 2.93 30.66 18.27
N TYR A 95 3.54 30.05 17.24
CA TYR A 95 4.55 29.03 17.44
C TYR A 95 5.81 29.58 18.12
N ALA A 96 6.18 28.99 19.26
CA ALA A 96 7.47 29.16 19.90
C ALA A 96 8.22 27.82 19.86
N ALA A 97 9.39 27.82 19.22
CA ALA A 97 10.27 26.64 19.23
C ALA A 97 10.72 26.36 20.68
N LYS A 98 10.65 25.10 21.10
CA LYS A 98 11.28 24.67 22.35
C LYS A 98 12.77 24.52 22.09
N ASP A 99 13.60 25.25 22.84
CA ASP A 99 15.07 25.11 22.88
C ASP A 99 15.50 23.75 23.41
#